data_AF-A0AAN8MNW2-F1
#
_entry.id   AF-A0AAN8MNW2-F1
#
_cell.length_a   1.000
_cell.length_b   1.000
_cell.length_c   1.000
_cell.angle_alpha   90.00
_cell.angle_beta   90.00
_cell.angle_gamma   90.00
#
_symmetry.space_group_name_H-M   'P 1'
#
loop_
_entity.id
_entity.type
_entity.pdbx_description
1 polymer ?
#
loop_
_entity_poly.entity_id
_entity_poly.type
_entity_poly.pdbx_seq_one_letter_code
_entity_poly.pdbx_strand_id
1 'polypeptide(L)'
;LYTKSEAKKAGNLKSSGAKFIHQAFKRCKDHQEKLKDCMAKMLLSIFFLGHIHREKLSPEDFLVSQTEDFLLTLQRWGLSSTAEPTNYKKVPDKTPFSILLDMAVIICNNPENEEDIKSFLLQFLKDLELPVKQRHEYSYWNYYTLEATVFAVCYNKPSGDERPVEKFYGSSLCCRGETEKDIMINRSCLKVWHEYVSYAVLSFRLHTGHEQRRGIRFPNTVICKAFYRNQNDSYEDRRPCKNCGDLFSLPNPETERNYFPYGNCAETECLSKLILNDENVMRNIEIVEDFKYKLQHLRESATREL
;
A
#
# COMPACT_ATOMS: atom_id res chain seq x y z
N LEU A 1 -8.15 2.04 34.94
CA LEU A 1 -7.13 1.05 35.37
C LEU A 1 -6.46 0.53 34.11
N TYR A 2 -5.26 1.05 33.84
CA TYR A 2 -4.48 0.77 32.63
C TYR A 2 -3.98 -0.67 32.64
N THR A 3 -4.28 -1.44 31.58
CA THR A 3 -3.64 -2.75 31.40
C THR A 3 -2.27 -2.55 30.75
N LYS A 4 -1.23 -3.18 31.30
CA LYS A 4 0.16 -3.16 30.78
C LYS A 4 0.29 -3.58 29.30
N SER A 5 -0.76 -4.18 28.72
CA SER A 5 -0.84 -4.56 27.30
C SER A 5 -1.02 -3.36 26.37
N GLU A 6 -1.78 -2.34 26.77
CA GLU A 6 -2.16 -1.22 25.88
C GLU A 6 -1.03 -0.19 25.72
N ALA A 7 -0.31 0.13 26.81
CA ALA A 7 0.89 0.98 26.77
C ALA A 7 2.02 0.42 25.88
N LYS A 8 2.07 -0.89 25.67
CA LYS A 8 3.05 -1.55 24.79
C LYS A 8 2.72 -1.35 23.29
N LYS A 9 1.45 -1.06 22.96
CA LYS A 9 0.96 -0.89 21.58
C LYS A 9 1.24 0.51 21.03
N ALA A 10 1.06 1.57 21.82
CA ALA A 10 1.36 2.94 21.39
C ALA A 10 2.87 3.22 21.26
N GLY A 11 3.68 2.63 22.13
CA GLY A 11 5.14 2.60 21.97
C GLY A 11 5.57 1.95 20.65
N ASN A 12 4.71 1.13 20.02
CA ASN A 12 5.03 0.42 18.80
C ASN A 12 4.88 1.27 17.54
N LEU A 13 3.75 1.98 17.35
CA LEU A 13 3.58 2.81 16.16
C LEU A 13 4.57 3.98 16.18
N LYS A 14 4.74 4.65 17.33
CA LYS A 14 5.74 5.72 17.47
C LYS A 14 7.15 5.27 17.08
N SER A 15 7.64 4.18 17.69
CA SER A 15 9.00 3.69 17.41
C SER A 15 9.14 3.09 16.00
N SER A 16 8.18 2.29 15.53
CA SER A 16 8.18 1.72 14.19
C SER A 16 8.09 2.81 13.12
N GLY A 17 7.25 3.83 13.32
CA GLY A 17 7.14 4.99 12.44
C GLY A 17 8.43 5.81 12.39
N ALA A 18 9.03 6.10 13.55
CA ALA A 18 10.30 6.82 13.62
C ALA A 18 11.44 6.06 12.92
N LYS A 19 11.55 4.73 13.15
CA LYS A 19 12.52 3.88 12.44
C LYS A 19 12.27 3.86 10.93
N PHE A 20 11.01 3.77 10.50
CA PHE A 20 10.63 3.78 9.09
C PHE A 20 11.07 5.08 8.40
N ILE A 21 10.78 6.23 9.01
CA ILE A 21 11.19 7.55 8.53
C ILE A 21 12.71 7.62 8.40
N HIS A 22 13.43 7.20 9.45
CA HIS A 22 14.89 7.23 9.48
C HIS A 22 15.50 6.39 8.35
N GLN A 23 15.04 5.14 8.19
CA GLN A 23 15.57 4.23 7.18
C GLN A 23 15.21 4.66 5.76
N ALA A 24 14.03 5.25 5.55
CA ALA A 24 13.64 5.81 4.25
C ALA A 24 14.52 7.01 3.90
N PHE A 25 14.73 7.93 4.85
CA PHE A 25 15.59 9.08 4.65
C PHE A 25 17.04 8.69 4.32
N LYS A 26 17.60 7.72 5.05
CA LYS A 26 18.95 7.22 4.80
C LYS A 26 19.13 6.75 3.36
N ARG A 27 18.12 6.10 2.78
CA ARG A 27 18.10 5.63 1.38
C ARG A 27 17.83 6.73 0.37
N CYS A 28 17.29 7.87 0.80
CA CYS A 28 17.07 9.02 -0.07
C CYS A 28 18.32 9.90 -0.25
N LYS A 29 19.41 9.67 0.50
CA LYS A 29 20.57 10.58 0.53
C LYS A 29 21.17 10.85 -0.85
N ASP A 30 21.27 9.84 -1.70
CA ASP A 30 21.86 9.99 -3.04
C ASP A 30 20.84 10.40 -4.11
N HIS A 31 19.56 10.51 -3.74
CA HIS A 31 18.44 10.78 -4.65
C HIS A 31 17.48 11.86 -4.11
N GLN A 32 17.99 12.78 -3.28
CA GLN A 32 17.18 13.75 -2.53
C GLN A 32 16.18 14.53 -3.41
N GLU A 33 16.63 15.07 -4.55
CA GLU A 33 15.78 15.84 -5.46
C GLU A 33 14.67 14.99 -6.08
N LYS A 34 14.95 13.72 -6.43
CA LYS A 34 13.97 12.81 -7.03
C LYS A 34 12.97 12.27 -6.00
N LEU A 35 13.37 12.18 -4.73
CA LEU A 35 12.60 11.50 -3.68
C LEU A 35 11.97 12.45 -2.65
N LYS A 36 12.20 13.76 -2.74
CA LYS A 36 11.60 14.77 -1.86
C LYS A 36 10.08 14.62 -1.74
N ASP A 37 9.39 14.48 -2.87
CA ASP A 37 7.93 14.34 -2.88
C ASP A 37 7.47 13.00 -2.28
N CYS A 38 8.25 11.93 -2.50
CA CYS A 38 7.96 10.63 -1.88
C CYS A 38 8.13 10.73 -0.35
N MET A 39 9.19 11.37 0.13
CA MET A 39 9.39 11.61 1.56
C MET A 39 8.27 12.45 2.17
N ALA A 40 7.83 13.52 1.49
CA ALA A 40 6.71 14.34 1.95
C ALA A 40 5.41 13.53 2.08
N LYS A 41 5.08 12.72 1.06
CA LYS A 41 3.92 11.82 1.09
C LYS A 41 4.05 10.77 2.19
N MET A 42 5.26 10.24 2.42
CA MET A 42 5.51 9.23 3.45
C MET A 42 5.30 9.80 4.85
N LEU A 43 5.84 10.99 5.12
CA LEU A 43 5.63 11.70 6.38
C LEU A 43 4.15 12.00 6.61
N LEU A 44 3.46 12.55 5.60
CA LEU A 44 2.01 12.78 5.67
C LEU A 44 1.26 11.50 6.03
N SER A 45 1.61 10.38 5.39
CA SER A 45 0.95 9.09 5.62
C SER A 45 1.20 8.54 7.03
N ILE A 46 2.45 8.58 7.51
CA ILE A 46 2.79 8.12 8.86
C ILE A 46 2.13 9.01 9.93
N PHE A 47 2.17 10.33 9.76
CA PHE A 47 1.56 11.26 10.71
C PHE A 47 0.03 11.15 10.72
N PHE A 48 -0.60 10.97 9.57
CA PHE A 48 -2.04 10.71 9.49
C PHE A 48 -2.42 9.43 10.24
N LEU A 49 -1.69 8.33 10.03
CA LEU A 49 -1.91 7.08 10.77
C LEU A 49 -1.72 7.26 12.28
N GLY A 50 -0.73 8.08 12.70
CA GLY A 50 -0.56 8.48 14.10
C GLY A 50 -1.73 9.31 14.65
N HIS A 51 -2.30 10.20 13.83
CA HIS A 51 -3.41 11.07 14.21
C HIS A 51 -4.73 10.31 14.44
N ILE A 52 -5.01 9.33 13.59
CA ILE A 52 -6.20 8.48 13.70
C ILE A 52 -5.96 7.24 14.58
N HIS A 53 -4.74 7.09 15.11
CA HIS A 53 -4.42 6.03 16.05
C HIS A 53 -5.25 6.17 17.34
N ARG A 54 -5.59 5.03 17.96
CA ARG A 54 -6.35 5.00 19.22
C ARG A 54 -5.70 5.87 20.30
N GLU A 55 -4.38 5.77 20.42
CA GLU A 55 -3.56 6.72 21.19
C GLU A 55 -2.98 7.74 20.21
N LYS A 56 -3.60 8.92 20.13
CA LYS A 56 -3.23 9.95 19.14
C LYS A 56 -1.77 10.37 19.32
N LEU A 57 -1.01 10.30 18.23
CA LEU A 57 0.37 10.75 18.14
C LEU A 57 0.44 12.03 17.31
N SER A 58 1.29 12.97 17.71
CA SER A 58 1.61 14.15 16.90
C SER A 58 2.80 13.87 15.98
N PRO A 59 3.04 14.70 14.94
CA PRO A 59 4.27 14.60 14.14
C PRO A 59 5.54 14.59 15.00
N GLU A 60 5.60 15.43 16.04
CA GLU A 60 6.74 15.56 16.94
C GLU A 60 7.10 14.21 17.58
N ASP A 61 6.12 13.39 17.92
CA ASP A 61 6.35 12.07 18.50
C ASP A 61 7.25 11.17 17.63
N PHE A 62 7.17 11.29 16.31
CA PHE A 62 8.00 10.52 15.38
C PHE A 62 9.35 11.18 15.09
N LEU A 63 9.45 12.49 15.32
CA LEU A 63 10.59 13.32 14.96
C LEU A 63 11.62 13.47 16.09
N VAL A 64 11.24 13.25 17.36
CA VAL A 64 12.15 13.40 18.52
C VAL A 64 13.45 12.60 18.38
N SER A 65 13.39 11.40 17.81
CA SER A 65 14.55 10.50 17.70
C SER A 65 15.31 10.63 16.38
N GLN A 66 15.01 11.62 15.55
CA GLN A 66 15.66 11.79 14.26
C GLN A 66 16.98 12.56 14.38
N THR A 67 17.86 12.41 13.39
CA THR A 67 19.15 13.10 13.37
C THR A 67 19.00 14.58 13.04
N GLU A 68 19.95 15.40 13.47
CA GLU A 68 19.98 16.83 13.13
C GLU A 68 20.03 17.06 11.60
N ASP A 69 20.84 16.27 10.89
CA ASP A 69 20.93 16.23 9.42
C ASP A 69 19.55 16.03 8.76
N PHE A 70 18.74 15.13 9.31
CA PHE A 70 17.38 14.90 8.83
C PHE A 70 16.49 16.12 9.07
N LEU A 71 16.50 16.69 10.27
CA LEU A 71 15.66 17.83 10.63
C LEU A 71 16.01 19.08 9.79
N LEU A 72 17.30 19.34 9.58
CA LEU A 72 17.78 20.40 8.69
C LEU A 72 17.34 20.16 7.25
N THR A 73 17.37 18.91 6.78
CA THR A 73 16.89 18.57 5.43
C THR A 73 15.39 18.78 5.29
N LEU A 74 14.59 18.39 6.28
CA LEU A 74 13.15 18.66 6.30
C LEU A 74 12.86 20.16 6.28
N GLN A 75 13.60 20.95 7.05
CA GLN A 75 13.47 22.41 7.06
C GLN A 75 13.77 22.99 5.67
N ARG A 76 14.86 22.56 5.02
CA ARG A 76 15.20 22.96 3.64
C ARG A 76 14.11 22.56 2.63
N TRP A 77 13.44 21.45 2.86
CA TRP A 77 12.35 20.98 2.03
C TRP A 77 11.01 21.66 2.30
N GLY A 78 10.90 22.45 3.39
CA GLY A 78 9.64 23.05 3.83
C GLY A 78 8.68 22.05 4.49
N LEU A 79 9.20 20.96 5.05
CA LEU A 79 8.44 19.86 5.67
C LEU A 79 8.59 19.79 7.20
N SER A 80 9.20 20.80 7.82
CA SER A 80 9.37 20.84 9.29
C SER A 80 8.02 20.98 9.99
N SER A 81 7.83 20.24 11.09
CA SER A 81 6.61 20.33 11.91
C SER A 81 6.46 21.66 12.66
N THR A 82 7.53 22.46 12.72
CA THR A 82 7.56 23.77 13.40
C THR A 82 7.01 24.92 12.58
N ALA A 83 6.75 24.74 11.28
CA ALA A 83 6.23 25.76 10.38
C ALA A 83 4.76 25.46 10.02
N GLU A 84 3.82 25.95 10.84
CA GLU A 84 2.36 25.75 10.72
C GLU A 84 1.91 24.27 10.74
N PRO A 85 0.61 23.96 10.98
CA PRO A 85 0.21 22.57 11.08
C PRO A 85 0.37 21.96 9.69
N THR A 86 1.47 21.20 9.50
CA THR A 86 1.54 20.09 8.56
C THR A 86 0.13 19.51 8.50
N ASN A 87 -0.51 19.50 7.33
CA ASN A 87 -1.90 19.07 7.20
C ASN A 87 -1.97 17.54 7.34
N TYR A 88 -1.38 16.99 8.40
CA TYR A 88 -1.29 15.58 8.73
C TYR A 88 -2.66 14.98 9.07
N LYS A 89 -3.68 15.84 9.23
CA LYS A 89 -5.08 15.44 9.34
C LYS A 89 -5.71 15.15 7.97
N LYS A 90 -5.07 15.58 6.87
CA LYS A 90 -5.51 15.24 5.51
C LYS A 90 -5.24 13.78 5.24
N VAL A 91 -6.25 13.08 4.73
CA VAL A 91 -6.13 11.68 4.32
C VAL A 91 -5.06 11.55 3.22
N PRO A 92 -4.02 10.72 3.41
CA PRO A 92 -2.97 10.50 2.42
C PRO A 92 -3.50 9.65 1.27
N ASP A 93 -2.92 9.81 0.08
CA ASP A 93 -3.30 9.01 -1.08
C ASP A 93 -2.71 7.60 -1.06
N LYS A 94 -1.62 7.39 -0.30
CA LYS A 94 -0.91 6.11 -0.23
C LYS A 94 -0.48 5.78 1.19
N THR A 95 -0.33 4.49 1.47
CA THR A 95 0.25 4.00 2.73
C THR A 95 1.78 4.14 2.71
N PRO A 96 2.46 4.14 3.87
CA PRO A 96 3.92 4.32 3.91
C PRO A 96 4.69 3.27 3.10
N PHE A 97 4.23 2.02 3.09
CA PHE A 97 4.90 0.95 2.33
C PHE A 97 4.66 1.05 0.82
N SER A 98 3.49 1.51 0.39
CA SER A 98 3.21 1.82 -1.03
C SER A 98 4.16 2.90 -1.55
N ILE A 99 4.42 3.92 -0.72
CA ILE A 99 5.36 5.00 -1.05
C ILE A 99 6.81 4.50 -1.05
N LEU A 100 7.18 3.63 -0.10
CA LEU A 100 8.49 2.97 -0.11
C LEU A 100 8.73 2.16 -1.39
N LEU A 101 7.69 1.50 -1.91
CA LEU A 101 7.77 0.73 -3.15
C LEU A 101 7.98 1.64 -4.36
N ASP A 102 7.31 2.80 -4.42
CA ASP A 102 7.58 3.81 -5.44
C ASP A 102 9.03 4.34 -5.33
N MET A 103 9.55 4.54 -4.12
CA MET A 103 10.96 4.89 -3.91
C MET A 103 11.92 3.80 -4.41
N ALA A 104 11.60 2.53 -4.15
CA ALA A 104 12.41 1.39 -4.59
C ALA A 104 12.55 1.37 -6.11
N VAL A 105 11.45 1.58 -6.84
CA VAL A 105 11.42 1.69 -8.30
C VAL A 105 12.36 2.79 -8.81
N ILE A 106 12.37 3.95 -8.13
CA ILE A 106 13.24 5.08 -8.48
C ILE A 106 14.72 4.79 -8.17
N ILE A 107 15.01 4.19 -7.02
CA ILE A 107 16.38 3.96 -6.53
C ILE A 107 17.06 2.82 -7.29
N CYS A 108 16.36 1.71 -7.54
CA CYS A 108 16.95 0.53 -8.16
C CYS A 108 17.36 0.76 -9.63
N ASN A 109 16.87 1.81 -10.29
CA ASN A 109 17.22 2.23 -11.66
C ASN A 109 17.05 1.14 -12.76
N ASN A 110 16.56 -0.04 -12.39
CA ASN A 110 16.20 -1.16 -13.26
C ASN A 110 14.97 -1.90 -12.67
N PRO A 111 13.80 -1.26 -12.63
CA PRO A 111 12.60 -1.84 -12.00
C PRO A 111 12.08 -3.08 -12.72
N GLU A 112 12.60 -3.42 -13.90
CA GLU A 112 12.24 -4.66 -14.59
C GLU A 112 12.82 -5.92 -13.95
N ASN A 113 13.90 -5.76 -13.18
CA ASN A 113 14.44 -6.82 -12.36
C ASN A 113 13.74 -6.87 -11.00
N GLU A 114 12.79 -7.79 -10.86
CA GLU A 114 12.03 -8.02 -9.61
C GLU A 114 12.96 -8.32 -8.42
N GLU A 115 14.14 -8.93 -8.66
CA GLU A 115 15.09 -9.26 -7.60
C GLU A 115 15.78 -8.03 -7.01
N ASP A 116 15.95 -6.96 -7.77
CA ASP A 116 16.53 -5.70 -7.26
C ASP A 116 15.53 -5.04 -6.29
N ILE A 117 14.24 -5.04 -6.65
CA ILE A 117 13.17 -4.53 -5.78
C ILE A 117 13.03 -5.40 -4.52
N LYS A 118 13.01 -6.73 -4.66
CA LYS A 118 12.97 -7.67 -3.52
C LYS A 118 14.15 -7.44 -2.58
N SER A 119 15.36 -7.31 -3.11
CA SER A 119 16.59 -7.09 -2.35
C SER A 119 16.57 -5.75 -1.61
N PHE A 120 16.12 -4.68 -2.28
CA PHE A 120 15.95 -3.37 -1.65
C PHE A 120 14.97 -3.42 -0.48
N LEU A 121 13.78 -3.99 -0.69
CA LEU A 121 12.75 -4.10 0.35
C LEU A 121 13.22 -4.98 1.50
N LEU A 122 13.90 -6.08 1.21
CA LEU A 122 14.41 -6.98 2.23
C LEU A 122 15.46 -6.30 3.10
N GLN A 123 16.42 -5.60 2.49
CA GLN A 123 17.42 -4.85 3.24
C GLN A 123 16.78 -3.73 4.07
N PHE A 124 15.77 -3.04 3.52
CA PHE A 124 15.00 -2.03 4.28
C PHE A 124 14.37 -2.63 5.53
N LEU A 125 13.69 -3.77 5.39
CA LEU A 125 13.00 -4.39 6.51
C LEU A 125 13.96 -5.03 7.54
N LYS A 126 15.13 -5.49 7.11
CA LYS A 126 16.22 -5.93 8.01
C LYS A 126 16.74 -4.75 8.85
N ASP A 127 16.95 -3.59 8.23
CA ASP A 127 17.41 -2.38 8.92
C ASP A 127 16.36 -1.77 9.87
N LEU A 128 15.08 -2.14 9.71
CA LEU A 128 14.04 -1.81 10.70
C LEU A 128 14.09 -2.70 11.95
N GLU A 129 14.85 -3.80 11.91
CA GLU A 129 14.96 -4.79 12.97
C GLU A 129 13.57 -5.33 13.37
N LEU A 130 12.70 -5.58 12.38
CA LEU A 130 11.37 -6.10 12.64
C LEU A 130 11.46 -7.52 13.23
N PRO A 131 10.62 -7.86 14.23
CA PRO A 131 10.60 -9.20 14.78
C PRO A 131 10.21 -10.23 13.71
N VAL A 132 10.90 -11.37 13.70
CA VAL A 132 10.65 -12.48 12.77
C VAL A 132 9.22 -13.00 12.92
N LYS A 133 8.52 -13.21 11.80
CA LYS A 133 7.14 -13.73 11.78
C LYS A 133 7.11 -15.21 12.21
N GLN A 134 6.67 -15.50 13.43
CA GLN A 134 6.44 -16.88 13.87
C GLN A 134 5.10 -17.40 13.34
N ARG A 135 5.09 -18.66 12.82
CA ARG A 135 3.99 -19.23 12.02
C ARG A 135 2.67 -19.48 12.78
N HIS A 136 2.64 -19.30 14.10
CA HIS A 136 1.49 -19.64 14.94
C HIS A 136 1.20 -18.62 16.05
N GLU A 137 1.95 -17.52 16.10
CA GLU A 137 1.66 -16.50 17.09
C GLU A 137 0.72 -15.45 16.52
N TYR A 138 -0.48 -15.37 17.11
CA TYR A 138 -1.27 -14.15 17.16
C TYR A 138 -0.49 -12.95 17.78
N SER A 139 0.77 -13.11 18.18
CA SER A 139 1.60 -12.09 18.84
C SER A 139 1.88 -10.87 17.97
N TYR A 140 1.71 -10.96 16.64
CA TYR A 140 1.83 -9.80 15.76
C TYR A 140 0.77 -8.75 16.09
N TRP A 141 -0.40 -9.07 16.65
CA TRP A 141 -1.39 -8.06 17.11
C TRP A 141 -0.84 -7.06 18.13
N ASN A 142 0.30 -7.35 18.76
CA ASN A 142 0.96 -6.46 19.72
C ASN A 142 2.02 -5.55 19.09
N TYR A 143 2.35 -5.73 17.80
CA TYR A 143 3.40 -4.95 17.12
C TYR A 143 2.82 -4.17 15.94
N TYR A 144 2.63 -2.85 16.05
CA TYR A 144 2.19 -2.02 14.92
C TYR A 144 3.36 -1.83 13.93
N THR A 145 3.45 -2.70 12.93
CA THR A 145 4.42 -2.57 11.83
C THR A 145 3.80 -1.81 10.66
N LEU A 146 4.59 -0.93 10.03
CA LEU A 146 4.27 -0.30 8.73
C LEU A 146 4.69 -1.18 7.54
N GLU A 147 5.01 -2.46 7.80
CA GLU A 147 5.33 -3.45 6.78
C GLU A 147 4.03 -3.92 6.10
N ALA A 148 4.01 -3.92 4.77
CA ALA A 148 2.94 -4.56 4.01
C ALA A 148 3.09 -6.09 4.09
N THR A 149 1.97 -6.81 4.13
CA THR A 149 2.02 -8.29 4.17
C THR A 149 2.53 -8.87 2.85
N VAL A 150 2.16 -8.23 1.76
CA VAL A 150 2.43 -8.62 0.38
C VAL A 150 2.70 -7.36 -0.46
N PHE A 151 3.57 -7.46 -1.45
CA PHE A 151 3.62 -6.55 -2.60
C PHE A 151 3.36 -7.34 -3.89
N ALA A 152 2.92 -6.67 -4.95
CA ALA A 152 2.60 -7.28 -6.23
C ALA A 152 3.29 -6.55 -7.38
N VAL A 153 3.50 -7.30 -8.47
CA VAL A 153 3.98 -6.80 -9.76
C VAL A 153 3.02 -7.23 -10.87
N CYS A 154 2.71 -6.30 -11.77
CA CYS A 154 1.75 -6.47 -12.84
C CYS A 154 2.33 -5.95 -14.13
N TYR A 155 2.12 -6.69 -15.21
CA TYR A 155 2.58 -6.29 -16.53
C TYR A 155 1.78 -7.00 -17.62
N ASN A 156 1.77 -6.41 -18.80
CA ASN A 156 1.16 -7.00 -19.99
C ASN A 156 2.22 -7.77 -20.78
N LYS A 157 1.94 -9.03 -21.14
CA LYS A 157 2.82 -9.85 -21.96
C LYS A 157 2.06 -10.46 -23.15
N PRO A 158 1.87 -9.71 -24.24
CA PRO A 158 1.30 -10.25 -25.48
C PRO A 158 2.20 -11.34 -26.08
N SER A 159 1.60 -12.33 -26.73
CA SER A 159 2.35 -13.37 -27.43
C SER A 159 3.13 -12.78 -28.62
N GLY A 160 4.44 -13.07 -28.69
CA GLY A 160 5.28 -12.67 -29.82
C GLY A 160 5.85 -11.26 -29.76
N ASP A 161 5.66 -10.52 -28.66
CA ASP A 161 6.29 -9.21 -28.47
C ASP A 161 7.65 -9.34 -27.76
N GLU A 162 8.71 -8.81 -28.36
CA GLU A 162 10.07 -8.78 -27.83
C GLU A 162 10.39 -7.49 -27.05
N ARG A 163 9.45 -6.54 -26.98
CA ARG A 163 9.66 -5.27 -26.27
C ARG A 163 9.95 -5.50 -24.77
N PRO A 164 10.78 -4.64 -24.16
CA PRO A 164 10.88 -4.56 -22.72
C PRO A 164 9.49 -4.40 -22.11
N VAL A 165 9.13 -5.34 -21.24
CA VAL A 165 7.84 -5.38 -20.59
C VAL A 165 7.90 -4.45 -19.39
N GLU A 166 7.18 -3.33 -19.41
CA GLU A 166 7.14 -2.41 -18.26
C GLU A 166 6.39 -3.04 -17.07
N LYS A 167 7.01 -3.01 -15.89
CA LYS A 167 6.45 -3.57 -14.64
C LYS A 167 5.91 -2.51 -13.70
N PHE A 168 4.66 -2.73 -13.27
CA PHE A 168 3.98 -1.88 -12.31
C PHE A 168 3.89 -2.57 -10.95
N TYR A 169 4.28 -1.86 -9.91
CA TYR A 169 4.35 -2.39 -8.55
C TYR A 169 3.26 -1.81 -7.65
N GLY A 170 2.66 -2.65 -6.80
CA GLY A 170 1.68 -2.23 -5.78
C GLY A 170 1.94 -2.90 -4.44
N SER A 171 1.42 -2.33 -3.35
CA SER A 171 1.56 -2.92 -2.01
C SER A 171 0.21 -3.13 -1.34
N SER A 172 0.10 -4.18 -0.53
CA SER A 172 -1.05 -4.33 0.36
C SER A 172 -1.05 -3.21 1.39
N LEU A 173 -2.25 -2.78 1.81
CA LEU A 173 -2.37 -1.69 2.78
C LEU A 173 -1.71 -2.10 4.10
N CYS A 174 -0.69 -1.35 4.52
CA CYS A 174 0.08 -1.64 5.74
C CYS A 174 -0.51 -1.01 7.02
N CYS A 175 -1.77 -0.55 6.98
CA CYS A 175 -2.49 -0.14 8.18
C CYS A 175 -3.12 -1.36 8.87
N ARG A 176 -3.25 -1.30 10.20
CA ARG A 176 -3.67 -2.46 11.00
C ARG A 176 -5.13 -2.46 11.40
N GLY A 177 -5.66 -1.33 11.83
CA GLY A 177 -7.05 -1.22 12.25
C GLY A 177 -8.01 -1.19 11.07
N GLU A 178 -9.24 -1.61 11.35
CA GLU A 178 -10.32 -1.70 10.38
C GLU A 178 -10.70 -0.31 9.85
N THR A 179 -10.84 0.67 10.74
CA THR A 179 -11.08 2.07 10.38
C THR A 179 -10.00 2.63 9.47
N GLU A 180 -8.72 2.41 9.78
CA GLU A 180 -7.62 2.87 8.95
C GLU A 180 -7.62 2.19 7.57
N LYS A 181 -7.98 0.91 7.50
CA LYS A 181 -8.12 0.21 6.21
C LYS A 181 -9.28 0.77 5.41
N ASP A 182 -10.44 0.97 6.03
CA ASP A 182 -11.62 1.47 5.35
C ASP A 182 -11.39 2.88 4.78
N ILE A 183 -10.78 3.77 5.58
CA ILE A 183 -10.38 5.11 5.13
C ILE A 183 -9.44 5.01 3.93
N MET A 184 -8.39 4.18 4.01
CA MET A 184 -7.41 4.08 2.94
C MET A 184 -8.02 3.45 1.67
N ILE A 185 -8.86 2.41 1.78
CA ILE A 185 -9.52 1.79 0.63
C ILE A 185 -10.49 2.79 -0.03
N ASN A 186 -11.32 3.48 0.75
CA ASN A 186 -12.24 4.50 0.24
C ASN A 186 -11.47 5.63 -0.45
N ARG A 187 -10.41 6.14 0.20
CA ARG A 187 -9.55 7.17 -0.39
C ARG A 187 -8.94 6.70 -1.70
N SER A 188 -8.44 5.47 -1.76
CA SER A 188 -7.86 4.92 -2.98
C SER A 188 -8.91 4.80 -4.10
N CYS A 189 -10.10 4.26 -3.83
CA CYS A 189 -11.17 4.15 -4.83
C CYS A 189 -11.67 5.51 -5.36
N LEU A 190 -11.61 6.54 -4.51
CA LEU A 190 -12.11 7.87 -4.83
C LEU A 190 -11.10 8.73 -5.58
N LYS A 191 -9.80 8.57 -5.33
CA LYS A 191 -8.78 9.53 -5.77
C LYS A 191 -7.53 8.93 -6.41
N VAL A 192 -7.29 7.63 -6.29
CA VAL A 192 -5.97 7.04 -6.60
C VAL A 192 -6.09 5.90 -7.60
N TRP A 193 -6.96 4.94 -7.35
CA TRP A 193 -7.13 3.80 -8.24
C TRP A 193 -7.94 4.15 -9.47
N HIS A 194 -7.64 3.47 -10.57
CA HIS A 194 -8.40 3.53 -11.82
C HIS A 194 -9.87 3.21 -11.56
N GLU A 195 -10.76 3.80 -12.35
CA GLU A 195 -12.21 3.68 -12.14
C GLU A 195 -12.71 2.23 -12.20
N TYR A 196 -12.12 1.38 -13.05
CA TYR A 196 -12.49 -0.04 -13.15
C TYR A 196 -12.13 -0.83 -11.89
N VAL A 197 -10.94 -0.60 -11.34
CA VAL A 197 -10.50 -1.22 -10.08
C VAL A 197 -11.36 -0.72 -8.93
N SER A 198 -11.61 0.59 -8.89
CA SER A 198 -12.47 1.22 -7.89
C SER A 198 -13.89 0.66 -7.93
N TYR A 199 -14.45 0.49 -9.14
CA TYR A 199 -15.76 -0.12 -9.34
C TYR A 199 -15.82 -1.55 -8.81
N ALA A 200 -14.85 -2.39 -9.15
CA ALA A 200 -14.81 -3.77 -8.66
C ALA A 200 -14.76 -3.80 -7.12
N VAL A 201 -13.85 -3.03 -6.51
CA VAL A 201 -13.69 -3.00 -5.05
C VAL A 201 -14.95 -2.51 -4.35
N LEU A 202 -15.49 -1.36 -4.75
CA LEU A 202 -16.68 -0.79 -4.11
C LEU A 202 -17.92 -1.68 -4.33
N SER A 203 -18.04 -2.32 -5.49
CA SER A 203 -19.16 -3.24 -5.78
C SER A 203 -19.20 -4.41 -4.80
N PHE A 204 -18.04 -4.93 -4.38
CA PHE A 204 -17.97 -6.02 -3.40
C PHE A 204 -18.09 -5.54 -1.95
N ARG A 205 -17.62 -4.33 -1.63
CA ARG A 205 -17.67 -3.79 -0.26
C ARG A 205 -19.05 -3.28 0.13
N LEU A 206 -19.74 -2.59 -0.79
CA LEU A 206 -20.95 -1.83 -0.44
C LEU A 206 -22.26 -2.55 -0.79
N HIS A 207 -22.22 -3.61 -1.60
CA HIS A 207 -23.41 -4.42 -1.87
C HIS A 207 -23.51 -5.65 -0.98
N THR A 208 -24.70 -5.83 -0.39
CA THR A 208 -25.04 -6.95 0.51
C THR A 208 -25.49 -8.21 -0.25
N GLY A 209 -25.98 -8.08 -1.49
CA GLY A 209 -26.43 -9.21 -2.31
C GLY A 209 -25.36 -9.72 -3.30
N HIS A 210 -25.22 -11.05 -3.42
CA HIS A 210 -24.26 -11.68 -4.34
C HIS A 210 -24.46 -11.29 -5.82
N GLU A 211 -25.70 -11.08 -6.26
CA GLU A 211 -26.04 -10.73 -7.65
C GLU A 211 -25.56 -9.33 -8.07
N GLN A 212 -25.25 -8.48 -7.09
CA GLN A 212 -24.81 -7.09 -7.28
C GLN A 212 -23.29 -6.95 -7.17
N ARG A 213 -22.58 -7.99 -6.72
CA ARG A 213 -21.12 -8.00 -6.68
C ARG A 213 -20.57 -8.26 -8.07
N ARG A 214 -19.88 -7.28 -8.64
CA ARG A 214 -19.37 -7.33 -10.01
C ARG A 214 -17.87 -7.07 -10.00
N GLY A 215 -17.11 -8.07 -10.39
CA GLY A 215 -15.68 -7.94 -10.66
C GLY A 215 -15.44 -7.41 -12.07
N ILE A 216 -14.18 -7.29 -12.42
CA ILE A 216 -13.70 -7.07 -13.79
C ILE A 216 -12.86 -8.28 -14.21
N ARG A 217 -12.67 -8.45 -15.52
CA ARG A 217 -11.78 -9.47 -16.05
C ARG A 217 -10.69 -8.83 -16.89
N PHE A 218 -9.45 -9.08 -16.51
CA PHE A 218 -8.29 -8.67 -17.30
C PHE A 218 -8.07 -9.60 -18.48
N PRO A 219 -7.50 -9.12 -19.59
CA PRO A 219 -7.11 -9.97 -20.70
C PRO A 219 -6.04 -10.97 -20.26
N ASN A 220 -6.03 -12.15 -20.88
CA ASN A 220 -5.18 -13.29 -20.50
C ASN A 220 -3.67 -13.00 -20.65
N THR A 221 -3.30 -11.91 -21.31
CA THR A 221 -1.92 -11.42 -21.46
C THR A 221 -1.41 -10.72 -20.21
N VAL A 222 -2.30 -10.31 -19.29
CA VAL A 222 -1.91 -9.66 -18.04
C VAL A 222 -1.38 -10.70 -17.07
N ILE A 223 -0.16 -10.48 -16.62
CA ILE A 223 0.45 -11.24 -15.54
C ILE A 223 0.40 -10.38 -14.28
N CYS A 224 -0.06 -10.99 -13.18
CA CYS A 224 -0.05 -10.40 -11.85
C CYS A 224 0.55 -11.41 -10.88
N LYS A 225 1.66 -11.05 -10.25
CA LYS A 225 2.33 -11.87 -9.24
C LYS A 225 2.36 -11.12 -7.92
N ALA A 226 2.11 -11.83 -6.84
CA ALA A 226 2.20 -11.32 -5.48
C ALA A 226 3.37 -12.01 -4.76
N PHE A 227 4.06 -11.29 -3.89
CA PHE A 227 5.17 -11.80 -3.10
C PHE A 227 4.97 -11.50 -1.62
N TYR A 228 5.25 -12.50 -0.79
CA TYR A 228 5.23 -12.36 0.66
C TYR A 228 6.61 -12.65 1.24
N ARG A 229 6.96 -11.97 2.34
CA ARG A 229 8.19 -12.27 3.08
C ARG A 229 7.96 -13.51 3.96
N ASN A 230 8.73 -14.56 3.71
CA ASN A 230 8.68 -15.80 4.48
C ASN A 230 9.47 -15.68 5.81
N GLN A 231 9.60 -16.79 6.53
CA GLN A 231 10.31 -16.83 7.82
C GLN A 231 11.84 -16.80 7.70
N ASN A 232 12.36 -17.11 6.52
CA ASN A 232 13.79 -17.14 6.22
C ASN A 232 14.28 -15.79 5.68
N ASP A 233 13.46 -14.74 5.78
CA ASP A 233 13.77 -13.42 5.25
C ASP A 233 14.06 -13.45 3.74
N SER A 234 13.22 -14.16 2.98
CA SER A 234 13.18 -14.08 1.53
C SER A 234 11.75 -13.85 1.03
N TYR A 235 11.63 -13.29 -0.17
CA TYR A 235 10.35 -13.13 -0.84
C TYR A 235 10.01 -14.37 -1.65
N GLU A 236 8.82 -14.89 -1.45
CA GLU A 236 8.28 -16.03 -2.18
C GLU A 236 6.99 -15.65 -2.92
N ASP A 237 6.76 -16.32 -4.05
CA ASP A 237 5.54 -16.19 -4.83
C ASP A 237 4.32 -16.59 -3.99
N ARG A 238 3.27 -15.77 -4.09
CA ARG A 238 1.97 -16.03 -3.50
C ARG A 238 0.92 -16.07 -4.60
N ARG A 239 0.04 -17.08 -4.53
CA ARG A 239 -1.16 -17.13 -5.37
C ARG A 239 -2.09 -15.97 -5.00
N PRO A 240 -2.89 -15.45 -5.95
CA PRO A 240 -3.91 -14.47 -5.64
C PRO A 240 -4.83 -14.96 -4.53
N CYS A 241 -5.16 -14.10 -3.56
CA CYS A 241 -6.13 -14.48 -2.55
C CYS A 241 -7.54 -14.60 -3.17
N LYS A 242 -8.47 -15.26 -2.46
CA LYS A 242 -9.87 -15.36 -2.92
C LYS A 242 -10.49 -14.00 -3.30
N ASN A 243 -10.24 -12.95 -2.53
CA ASN A 243 -10.83 -11.63 -2.80
C ASN A 243 -10.32 -11.05 -4.12
N CYS A 244 -9.03 -11.19 -4.42
CA CYS A 244 -8.46 -10.76 -5.71
C CYS A 244 -8.97 -11.61 -6.87
N GLY A 245 -9.16 -12.92 -6.64
CA GLY A 245 -9.83 -13.81 -7.60
C GLY A 245 -11.25 -13.35 -7.93
N ASP A 246 -12.04 -13.02 -6.91
CA ASP A 246 -13.42 -12.53 -7.08
C ASP A 246 -13.46 -11.13 -7.76
N LEU A 247 -12.53 -10.22 -7.42
CA LEU A 247 -12.50 -8.85 -7.95
C LEU A 247 -12.04 -8.75 -9.40
N PHE A 248 -11.01 -9.51 -9.76
CA PHE A 248 -10.25 -9.30 -11.00
C PHE A 248 -10.19 -10.56 -11.88
N SER A 249 -10.86 -11.64 -11.47
CA SER A 249 -10.84 -12.93 -12.17
C SER A 249 -9.44 -13.49 -12.37
N LEU A 250 -8.52 -13.24 -11.41
CA LEU A 250 -7.15 -13.75 -11.49
C LEU A 250 -7.12 -15.28 -11.44
N PRO A 251 -6.24 -15.93 -12.22
CA PRO A 251 -6.21 -17.38 -12.32
C PRO A 251 -5.70 -18.04 -11.03
N ASN A 252 -6.22 -19.24 -10.76
CA ASN A 252 -5.82 -20.11 -9.64
C ASN A 252 -5.78 -19.44 -8.25
N PRO A 253 -6.84 -18.71 -7.84
CA PRO A 253 -6.85 -18.05 -6.54
C PRO A 253 -6.88 -19.07 -5.38
N GLU A 254 -6.44 -18.63 -4.20
CA GLU A 254 -6.68 -19.34 -2.95
C GLU A 254 -8.18 -19.58 -2.74
N THR A 255 -8.55 -20.74 -2.20
CA THR A 255 -9.96 -21.13 -1.99
C THR A 255 -10.51 -20.70 -0.63
N GLU A 256 -9.63 -20.46 0.33
CA GLU A 256 -9.99 -20.06 1.69
C GLU A 256 -10.55 -18.64 1.73
N ARG A 257 -11.47 -18.40 2.68
CA ARG A 257 -11.98 -17.05 2.92
C ARG A 257 -10.90 -16.18 3.53
N ASN A 258 -10.82 -14.95 3.06
CA ASN A 258 -9.93 -13.95 3.63
C ASN A 258 -10.61 -13.23 4.79
N TYR A 259 -9.82 -12.88 5.82
CA TYR A 259 -10.28 -12.09 6.96
C TYR A 259 -10.15 -10.57 6.75
N PHE A 260 -9.54 -10.13 5.65
CA PHE A 260 -9.35 -8.71 5.32
C PHE A 260 -10.37 -8.25 4.26
N PRO A 261 -10.72 -6.95 4.24
CA PRO A 261 -11.70 -6.41 3.30
C PRO A 261 -11.22 -6.49 1.85
N TYR A 262 -12.16 -6.52 0.91
CA TYR A 262 -11.89 -6.32 -0.52
C TYR A 262 -11.15 -4.99 -0.72
N GLY A 263 -10.18 -4.95 -1.63
CA GLY A 263 -9.36 -3.75 -1.86
C GLY A 263 -8.05 -3.66 -1.04
N ASN A 264 -7.90 -4.44 0.03
CA ASN A 264 -6.69 -4.39 0.87
C ASN A 264 -5.40 -4.90 0.19
N CYS A 265 -5.54 -5.77 -0.81
CA CYS A 265 -4.42 -6.52 -1.40
C CYS A 265 -3.56 -5.67 -2.34
N ALA A 266 -2.33 -6.12 -2.58
CA ALA A 266 -1.35 -5.39 -3.39
C ALA A 266 -1.74 -5.29 -4.88
N GLU A 267 -2.49 -6.28 -5.35
CA GLU A 267 -2.97 -6.41 -6.72
C GLU A 267 -3.86 -5.22 -7.13
N THR A 268 -4.56 -4.57 -6.19
CA THR A 268 -5.44 -3.43 -6.50
C THR A 268 -4.65 -2.23 -7.00
N GLU A 269 -3.62 -1.81 -6.26
CA GLU A 269 -2.73 -0.71 -6.66
C GLU A 269 -1.96 -1.08 -7.94
N CYS A 270 -1.45 -2.31 -7.98
CA CYS A 270 -0.64 -2.83 -9.07
C CYS A 270 -1.39 -2.86 -10.42
N LEU A 271 -2.58 -3.48 -10.44
CA LEU A 271 -3.43 -3.54 -11.63
C LEU A 271 -3.98 -2.16 -12.00
N SER A 272 -4.27 -1.31 -11.02
CA SER A 272 -4.65 0.07 -11.28
C SER A 272 -3.56 0.83 -12.03
N LYS A 273 -2.30 0.72 -11.60
CA LYS A 273 -1.17 1.34 -12.29
C LYS A 273 -1.00 0.80 -13.70
N LEU A 274 -1.16 -0.52 -13.90
CA LEU A 274 -1.12 -1.13 -15.23
C LEU A 274 -2.19 -0.52 -16.16
N ILE A 275 -3.44 -0.40 -15.70
CA ILE A 275 -4.52 0.17 -16.55
C ILE A 275 -4.24 1.63 -16.91
N LEU A 276 -3.70 2.41 -15.97
CA LEU A 276 -3.39 3.83 -16.19
C LEU A 276 -2.28 4.06 -17.22
N ASN A 277 -1.43 3.06 -17.47
CA ASN A 277 -0.24 3.19 -18.32
C ASN A 277 -0.27 2.28 -19.57
N ASP A 278 -1.16 1.29 -19.63
CA ASP A 278 -1.32 0.40 -20.80
C ASP A 278 -2.76 0.50 -21.35
N GLU A 279 -2.93 1.31 -22.39
CA GLU A 279 -4.22 1.48 -23.07
C GLU A 279 -4.75 0.18 -23.69
N ASN A 280 -3.86 -0.72 -24.13
CA ASN A 280 -4.28 -1.98 -24.73
C ASN A 280 -4.89 -2.89 -23.66
N VAL A 281 -4.31 -2.94 -22.46
CA VAL A 281 -4.93 -3.61 -21.32
C VAL A 281 -6.28 -2.96 -21.02
N MET A 282 -6.34 -1.63 -20.89
CA MET A 282 -7.58 -0.91 -20.55
C MET A 282 -8.73 -1.24 -21.50
N ARG A 283 -8.49 -1.22 -22.82
CA ARG A 283 -9.52 -1.46 -23.85
C ARG A 283 -10.04 -2.89 -23.89
N ASN A 284 -9.25 -3.85 -23.42
CA ASN A 284 -9.57 -5.28 -23.45
C ASN A 284 -10.04 -5.82 -22.08
N ILE A 285 -10.34 -4.96 -21.11
CA ILE A 285 -10.97 -5.38 -19.85
C ILE A 285 -12.46 -5.63 -20.08
N GLU A 286 -12.94 -6.80 -19.66
CA GLU A 286 -14.38 -7.08 -19.61
C GLU A 286 -14.99 -6.43 -18.35
N ILE A 287 -15.94 -5.52 -18.57
CA ILE A 287 -16.66 -4.78 -17.54
C ILE A 287 -18.14 -4.62 -17.97
N VAL A 288 -19.05 -4.44 -17.01
CA VAL A 288 -20.49 -4.32 -17.28
C VAL A 288 -20.86 -3.01 -18.00
N GLU A 289 -21.90 -3.05 -18.86
CA GLU A 289 -22.30 -1.96 -19.77
C GLU A 289 -22.80 -0.66 -19.08
N ASP A 290 -22.93 -0.62 -17.76
CA ASP A 290 -23.43 0.52 -16.99
C ASP A 290 -22.51 0.93 -15.82
N PHE A 291 -21.25 0.49 -15.83
CA PHE A 291 -20.37 0.62 -14.67
C PHE A 291 -20.18 2.09 -14.23
N LYS A 292 -20.19 3.07 -15.14
CA LYS A 292 -19.99 4.49 -14.80
C LYS A 292 -21.09 5.02 -13.88
N TYR A 293 -22.35 4.73 -14.22
CA TYR A 293 -23.50 5.14 -13.42
C TYR A 293 -23.45 4.48 -12.03
N LYS A 294 -23.20 3.17 -11.99
CA LYS A 294 -23.06 2.43 -10.72
C LYS A 294 -21.89 2.93 -9.88
N LEU A 295 -20.75 3.20 -10.49
CA LEU A 295 -19.55 3.71 -9.81
C LEU A 295 -19.82 5.06 -9.17
N GLN A 296 -20.59 5.94 -9.80
CA GLN A 296 -20.96 7.23 -9.22
C GLN A 296 -21.70 7.04 -7.88
N HIS A 297 -22.76 6.23 -7.87
CA HIS A 297 -23.53 5.91 -6.65
C HIS A 297 -22.67 5.26 -5.55
N LEU A 298 -21.77 4.37 -5.96
CA LEU A 298 -20.81 3.73 -5.05
C LEU A 298 -19.83 4.74 -4.44
N ARG A 299 -19.33 5.69 -5.25
CA ARG A 299 -18.43 6.74 -4.78
C ARG A 299 -19.12 7.72 -3.84
N GLU A 300 -20.38 8.06 -4.09
CA GLU A 300 -21.18 8.88 -3.18
C GLU A 300 -21.34 8.19 -1.83
N SER A 301 -21.57 6.88 -1.83
CA SER A 301 -21.66 6.07 -0.60
C SER A 301 -20.31 6.01 0.13
N ALA A 302 -19.21 5.73 -0.56
CA ALA A 302 -17.87 5.72 0.02
C ALA A 302 -17.42 7.10 0.54
N THR A 303 -17.92 8.19 -0.05
CA THR A 303 -17.62 9.56 0.41
C THR A 303 -18.29 9.86 1.75
N ARG A 304 -19.46 9.28 2.04
CA ARG A 304 -20.13 9.44 3.34
C ARG A 304 -19.41 8.72 4.48
N GLU A 305 -18.53 7.78 4.15
CA GLU A 305 -17.75 6.98 5.09
C GLU A 305 -16.35 7.55 5.38
N LEU A 306 -15.95 8.65 4.72
CA LEU A 306 -14.68 9.37 4.93
C LEU A 306 -14.88 10.66 5.74
#